data_AF-A0A4Y2MQE0-F1
#
_entry.id   AF-A0A4Y2MQE0-F1
#
_cell.length_a   1.000
_cell.length_b   1.000
_cell.length_c   1.000
_cell.angle_alpha   90.00
_cell.angle_beta   90.00
_cell.angle_gamma   90.00
#
_symmetry.space_group_name_H-M   'P 1'
#
loop_
_entity.id
_entity.type
_entity.pdbx_description
1 polymer ?
#
loop_
_entity_poly.entity_id
_entity_poly.type
_entity_poly.pdbx_seq_one_letter_code
_entity_poly.pdbx_strand_id
1 'polypeptide(L)'
;MTFDSKEELLKISRDFPTARLVIRIKSKSTHQVYNLSKKFGCEMSEAEDLLLQAKARNLNVVGVSFHVGGLCDDPKAYTSAIDSSRLVFDAAQQLGYKFSIIDIGAGFFGSEAREDFFYELSREINSSLKKNFPDGDVEFIAEPGCYCVASAVSLVTSIIGKKTVTHTGTN
;
A
#
# COMPACT_ATOMS: atom_id res chain seq x y z
N MET A 1 0.48 2.38 -13.91
CA MET A 1 0.40 0.92 -13.68
C MET A 1 1.48 0.55 -12.67
N THR A 2 1.21 -0.36 -11.75
CA THR A 2 2.20 -0.80 -10.76
C THR A 2 2.98 -2.02 -11.26
N PHE A 3 4.20 -2.20 -10.76
CA PHE A 3 5.01 -3.41 -11.00
C PHE A 3 5.94 -3.67 -9.80
N ASP A 4 6.33 -4.92 -9.60
CA ASP A 4 7.22 -5.35 -8.52
C ASP A 4 8.17 -6.48 -8.94
N SER A 5 8.22 -6.82 -10.23
CA SER A 5 9.05 -7.91 -10.75
C SER A 5 9.55 -7.66 -12.16
N LYS A 6 10.59 -8.41 -12.54
CA LYS A 6 11.19 -8.39 -13.86
C LYS A 6 10.23 -8.89 -14.94
N GLU A 7 9.43 -9.91 -14.60
CA GLU A 7 8.44 -10.51 -15.49
C GLU A 7 7.37 -9.50 -15.90
N GLU A 8 6.93 -8.63 -14.98
CA GLU A 8 6.03 -7.52 -15.32
C GLU A 8 6.70 -6.53 -16.27
N LEU A 9 7.96 -6.14 -16.04
CA LEU A 9 8.69 -5.23 -16.96
C LEU A 9 8.81 -5.80 -18.37
N LEU A 10 9.02 -7.12 -18.50
CA LEU A 10 9.06 -7.79 -19.81
C LEU A 10 7.71 -7.71 -20.53
N LYS A 11 6.61 -7.99 -19.84
CA LYS A 11 5.26 -7.88 -20.41
C LYS A 11 4.92 -6.45 -20.80
N ILE A 12 5.20 -5.49 -19.92
CA ILE A 12 4.91 -4.06 -20.15
C ILE A 12 5.72 -3.53 -21.34
N SER A 13 7.01 -3.86 -21.43
CA SER A 13 7.85 -3.42 -22.55
C SER A 13 7.35 -3.95 -23.90
N ARG A 14 6.75 -5.14 -23.92
CA ARG A 14 6.14 -5.74 -25.12
C ARG A 14 4.79 -5.13 -25.46
N ASP A 15 3.90 -5.02 -24.46
CA ASP A 15 2.47 -4.79 -24.70
C ASP A 15 2.05 -3.34 -24.48
N PHE A 16 2.72 -2.59 -23.59
CA PHE A 16 2.39 -1.19 -23.30
C PHE A 16 3.63 -0.35 -22.91
N PRO A 17 4.59 -0.15 -23.83
CA PRO A 17 5.89 0.48 -23.53
C PRO A 17 5.80 1.96 -23.11
N THR A 18 4.72 2.65 -23.44
CA THR A 18 4.49 4.07 -23.09
C THR A 18 3.84 4.25 -21.72
N ALA A 19 3.61 3.16 -20.97
CA ALA A 19 2.99 3.22 -19.66
C ALA A 19 3.83 4.04 -18.66
N ARG A 20 3.15 4.83 -17.84
CA ARG A 20 3.73 5.42 -16.63
C ARG A 20 3.69 4.38 -15.51
N LEU A 21 4.87 3.98 -15.04
CA LEU A 21 5.04 2.89 -14.10
C LEU A 21 5.29 3.39 -12.68
N VAL A 22 4.75 2.68 -11.70
CA VAL A 22 4.96 2.95 -10.28
C VAL A 22 5.53 1.67 -9.67
N ILE A 23 6.75 1.72 -9.13
CA ILE A 23 7.35 0.55 -8.50
C ILE A 23 6.65 0.28 -7.16
N ARG A 24 6.25 -0.96 -6.90
CA ARG A 24 5.62 -1.35 -5.63
C ARG A 24 6.66 -1.97 -4.71
N ILE A 25 6.84 -1.39 -3.52
CA ILE A 25 7.74 -1.91 -2.49
C ILE A 25 6.97 -2.62 -1.39
N LYS A 26 7.62 -3.59 -0.73
CA LYS A 26 7.06 -4.23 0.46
C LYS A 26 7.05 -3.27 1.65
N SER A 27 5.95 -3.28 2.38
CA SER A 27 5.88 -2.70 3.73
C SER A 27 6.15 -3.77 4.78
N LYS A 28 6.94 -3.41 5.80
CA LYS A 28 7.29 -4.26 6.95
C LYS A 28 6.27 -4.14 8.10
N SER A 29 4.97 -4.16 7.78
CA SER A 29 3.93 -4.19 8.83
C SER A 29 3.85 -5.58 9.48
N THR A 30 3.67 -5.61 10.80
CA THR A 30 3.39 -6.83 11.59
C THR A 30 2.00 -6.85 12.21
N HIS A 31 1.27 -5.74 12.09
CA HIS A 31 -0.01 -5.48 12.77
C HIS A 31 -1.13 -5.26 11.76
N GLN A 32 -1.21 -6.14 10.75
CA GLN A 32 -2.24 -6.12 9.72
C GLN A 32 -3.06 -7.40 9.76
N VAL A 33 -4.38 -7.27 9.59
CA VAL A 33 -5.29 -8.43 9.44
C VAL A 33 -4.98 -9.15 8.13
N TYR A 34 -4.74 -8.40 7.06
CA TYR A 34 -4.44 -8.94 5.73
C TYR A 34 -3.02 -8.58 5.30
N ASN A 35 -2.09 -9.54 5.40
CA ASN A 35 -0.70 -9.35 5.00
C ASN A 35 -0.52 -9.57 3.48
N LEU A 36 -0.56 -8.46 2.72
CA LEU A 36 -0.36 -8.45 1.28
C LEU A 36 1.12 -8.48 0.87
N SER A 37 2.04 -8.06 1.74
CA SER A 37 3.49 -8.05 1.49
C SER A 37 4.08 -9.45 1.29
N LYS A 38 3.36 -10.51 1.70
CA LYS A 38 3.72 -11.90 1.39
C LYS A 38 3.63 -12.22 -0.11
N LYS A 39 2.75 -11.52 -0.84
CA LYS A 39 2.44 -11.81 -2.25
C LYS A 39 2.94 -10.72 -3.20
N PHE A 40 2.94 -9.47 -2.77
CA PHE A 40 3.20 -8.31 -3.62
C PHE A 40 4.24 -7.36 -3.02
N GLY A 41 4.88 -6.60 -3.90
CA GLY A 41 5.95 -5.67 -3.60
C GLY A 41 7.32 -6.33 -3.72
N CYS A 42 8.29 -5.59 -4.25
CA CYS A 42 9.68 -6.03 -4.26
C CYS A 42 10.33 -5.74 -2.91
N GLU A 43 11.39 -6.49 -2.59
CA GLU A 43 12.25 -6.15 -1.47
C GLU A 43 13.01 -4.86 -1.76
N MET A 44 13.41 -4.15 -0.69
CA MET A 44 14.20 -2.93 -0.84
C MET A 44 15.55 -3.19 -1.52
N SER A 45 16.12 -4.38 -1.35
CA SER A 45 17.36 -4.81 -2.03
C SER A 45 17.18 -5.04 -3.53
N GLU A 46 15.95 -5.21 -4.00
CA GLU A 46 15.63 -5.50 -5.42
C GLU A 46 15.21 -4.24 -6.18
N ALA A 47 14.79 -3.19 -5.47
CA ALA A 47 14.22 -1.99 -6.07
C ALA A 47 15.16 -1.32 -7.09
N GLU A 48 16.45 -1.16 -6.75
CA GLU A 48 17.43 -0.53 -7.63
C GLU A 48 17.68 -1.35 -8.91
N ASP A 49 17.81 -2.68 -8.79
CA ASP A 49 17.97 -3.57 -9.94
C ASP A 49 16.75 -3.51 -10.86
N LEU A 50 15.54 -3.49 -10.30
CA LEU A 50 14.31 -3.33 -11.07
C LEU A 50 14.26 -1.99 -11.83
N LEU A 51 14.72 -0.91 -11.21
CA LEU A 51 14.80 0.41 -11.87
C LEU A 51 15.84 0.43 -12.99
N LEU A 52 16.99 -0.21 -12.82
CA LEU A 52 18.00 -0.40 -13.86
C LEU A 52 17.43 -1.21 -15.04
N GLN A 53 16.72 -2.29 -14.74
CA GLN A 53 16.08 -3.13 -15.74
C GLN A 53 14.97 -2.40 -16.51
N ALA A 54 14.19 -1.55 -15.84
CA ALA A 54 13.22 -0.69 -16.50
C ALA A 54 13.91 0.33 -17.42
N LYS A 55 15.07 0.87 -16.99
CA LYS A 55 15.83 1.88 -17.75
C LYS A 55 16.39 1.27 -19.03
N ALA A 56 16.97 0.07 -18.93
CA ALA A 56 17.50 -0.69 -20.07
C ALA A 56 16.43 -1.00 -21.14
N ARG A 57 15.14 -0.95 -20.77
CA ARG A 57 13.99 -1.16 -21.66
C ARG A 57 13.30 0.14 -22.09
N ASN A 58 13.87 1.29 -21.76
CA ASN A 58 13.29 2.61 -22.00
C ASN A 58 11.88 2.80 -21.40
N LEU A 59 11.59 2.12 -20.28
CA LEU A 59 10.31 2.26 -19.58
C LEU A 59 10.34 3.49 -18.65
N ASN A 60 9.21 4.20 -18.58
CA ASN A 60 9.08 5.39 -17.76
C ASN A 60 8.52 5.06 -16.37
N VAL A 61 9.40 4.95 -15.38
CA VAL A 61 9.01 4.84 -13.97
C VAL A 61 8.89 6.23 -13.36
N VAL A 62 7.74 6.51 -12.75
CA VAL A 62 7.34 7.85 -12.29
C VAL A 62 7.12 7.95 -10.79
N GLY A 63 7.23 6.85 -10.03
CA GLY A 63 6.95 6.91 -8.60
C GLY A 63 7.01 5.57 -7.89
N VAL A 64 6.61 5.60 -6.63
CA VAL A 64 6.61 4.45 -5.71
C VAL A 64 5.20 4.22 -5.16
N SER A 65 4.84 2.96 -4.96
CA SER A 65 3.63 2.54 -4.25
C SER A 65 3.99 1.58 -3.13
N PHE A 66 3.19 1.57 -2.08
CA PHE A 66 3.24 0.54 -1.05
C PHE A 66 1.83 0.25 -0.53
N HIS A 67 1.69 -0.83 0.22
CA HIS A 67 0.45 -1.14 0.92
C HIS A 67 0.79 -1.80 2.25
N VAL A 68 0.45 -1.15 3.37
CA VAL A 68 0.81 -1.65 4.72
C VAL A 68 0.05 -2.90 5.13
N GLY A 69 -1.10 -3.12 4.51
CA GLY A 69 -1.96 -4.28 4.75
C GLY A 69 -3.40 -3.84 5.03
N GLY A 70 -4.35 -4.75 4.90
CA GLY A 70 -5.74 -4.43 5.17
C GLY A 70 -5.99 -4.33 6.68
N LEU A 71 -6.68 -3.27 7.12
CA LEU A 71 -7.05 -3.02 8.51
C LEU A 71 -5.82 -3.00 9.43
N CYS A 72 -4.81 -2.20 9.08
CA CYS A 72 -3.58 -2.08 9.87
C CYS A 72 -3.76 -1.06 10.99
N ASP A 73 -3.53 -1.48 12.23
CA ASP A 73 -3.69 -0.66 13.44
C ASP A 73 -2.37 -0.07 13.97
N ASP A 74 -1.28 -0.16 13.21
CA ASP A 74 0.00 0.45 13.52
C ASP A 74 0.33 1.63 12.57
N PRO A 75 0.19 2.89 13.01
CA PRO A 75 0.56 4.06 12.22
C PRO A 75 2.03 4.07 11.77
N LYS A 76 2.94 3.48 12.57
CA LYS A 76 4.38 3.46 12.24
C LYS A 76 4.69 2.61 11.00
N ALA A 77 3.79 1.69 10.63
CA ALA A 77 3.91 0.94 9.39
C ALA A 77 3.86 1.86 8.15
N TYR A 78 3.04 2.91 8.18
CA TYR A 78 3.01 3.91 7.11
C TYR A 78 4.27 4.78 7.14
N THR A 79 4.67 5.28 8.31
CA THR A 79 5.90 6.09 8.46
C THR A 79 7.12 5.34 7.92
N SER A 80 7.26 4.06 8.26
CA SER A 80 8.38 3.23 7.78
C SER A 80 8.34 2.99 6.26
N ALA A 81 7.14 2.86 5.69
CA ALA A 81 6.97 2.67 4.25
C ALA A 81 7.23 3.98 3.46
N ILE A 82 6.86 5.14 4.03
CA ILE A 82 7.18 6.45 3.48
C ILE A 82 8.69 6.70 3.52
N ASP A 83 9.35 6.40 4.65
CA ASP A 83 10.81 6.48 4.77
C ASP A 83 11.49 5.56 3.73
N SER A 84 10.97 4.34 3.53
CA SER A 84 11.48 3.43 2.50
C SER A 84 11.25 3.97 1.09
N SER A 85 10.12 4.63 0.84
CA SER A 85 9.82 5.27 -0.44
C SER A 85 10.80 6.38 -0.77
N ARG A 86 11.24 7.16 0.23
CA ARG A 86 12.28 8.19 0.07
C ARG A 86 13.59 7.60 -0.44
N LEU A 87 14.02 6.46 0.11
CA LEU A 87 15.23 5.77 -0.33
C LEU A 87 15.14 5.33 -1.81
N VAL A 88 13.96 4.84 -2.23
CA VAL A 88 13.75 4.48 -3.64
C VAL A 88 13.72 5.71 -4.55
N PHE A 89 13.14 6.82 -4.10
CA PHE A 89 13.20 8.09 -4.84
C PHE A 89 14.65 8.54 -5.05
N ASP A 90 15.50 8.45 -4.02
CA ASP A 90 16.90 8.86 -4.11
C ASP A 90 17.68 7.97 -5.10
N ALA A 91 17.48 6.66 -5.03
CA ALA A 91 18.07 5.71 -5.99
C ALA A 91 17.58 6.00 -7.43
N ALA A 92 16.28 6.25 -7.60
CA ALA A 92 15.70 6.57 -8.90
C ALA A 92 16.28 7.86 -9.49
N GLN A 93 16.50 8.89 -8.66
CA GLN A 93 17.14 10.14 -9.08
C GLN A 93 18.58 9.91 -9.56
N GLN A 94 19.36 9.08 -8.86
CA GLN A 94 20.72 8.72 -9.29
C GLN A 94 20.75 7.99 -10.63
N LEU A 95 19.70 7.21 -10.93
CA LEU A 95 19.47 6.54 -12.22
C LEU A 95 18.86 7.45 -13.30
N GLY A 96 18.68 8.74 -13.00
CA GLY A 96 18.14 9.74 -13.91
C GLY A 96 16.64 9.58 -14.19
N TYR A 97 15.89 9.00 -13.26
CA TYR A 97 14.42 9.11 -13.28
C TYR A 97 13.98 10.41 -12.60
N LYS A 98 12.83 10.91 -13.02
CA LYS A 98 12.14 12.00 -12.33
C LYS A 98 10.83 11.45 -11.77
N PHE A 99 10.88 11.02 -10.52
CA PHE A 99 9.67 10.58 -9.83
C PHE A 99 8.83 11.79 -9.44
N SER A 100 7.52 11.61 -9.47
CA SER A 100 6.55 12.66 -9.19
C SER A 100 5.31 12.16 -8.44
N ILE A 101 5.23 10.85 -8.13
CA ILE A 101 4.05 10.28 -7.46
C ILE A 101 4.45 9.31 -6.35
N ILE A 102 3.71 9.37 -5.25
CA ILE A 102 3.70 8.36 -4.20
C ILE A 102 2.27 7.88 -3.99
N ASP A 103 2.10 6.57 -4.05
CA ASP A 103 0.86 5.91 -3.70
C ASP A 103 1.01 5.21 -2.35
N ILE A 104 0.30 5.73 -1.33
CA ILE A 104 0.35 5.20 0.03
C ILE A 104 -0.55 3.96 0.22
N GLY A 105 -1.23 3.53 -0.85
CA GLY A 105 -2.10 2.37 -0.86
C GLY A 105 -3.34 2.54 0.02
N ALA A 106 -3.75 1.44 0.64
CA ALA A 106 -4.93 1.37 1.49
C ALA A 106 -4.59 0.80 2.87
N GLY A 107 -5.62 0.44 3.62
CA GLY A 107 -5.49 -0.14 4.96
C GLY A 107 -6.28 0.61 6.03
N PHE A 108 -6.87 1.75 5.66
CA PHE A 108 -7.70 2.58 6.51
C PHE A 108 -8.98 1.86 6.94
N PHE A 109 -9.37 2.04 8.21
CA PHE A 109 -10.63 1.56 8.76
C PHE A 109 -11.79 2.45 8.32
N GLY A 110 -12.91 1.87 7.89
CA GLY A 110 -14.12 2.61 7.48
C GLY A 110 -15.29 2.58 8.47
N SER A 111 -15.12 1.97 9.65
CA SER A 111 -16.15 1.91 10.68
C SER A 111 -16.14 3.16 11.55
N GLU A 112 -17.31 3.68 11.93
CA GLU A 112 -17.44 4.82 12.86
C GLU A 112 -16.68 4.62 14.17
N ALA A 113 -16.67 3.39 14.71
CA ALA A 113 -15.92 3.02 15.92
C ALA A 113 -14.38 3.22 15.81
N ARG A 114 -13.85 3.53 14.62
CA ARG A 114 -12.42 3.74 14.35
C ARG A 114 -12.13 5.11 13.73
N GLU A 115 -13.07 6.05 13.80
CA GLU A 115 -12.90 7.39 13.21
C GLU A 115 -11.74 8.18 13.87
N ASP A 116 -11.68 8.22 15.20
CA ASP A 116 -10.58 8.88 15.93
C ASP A 116 -9.20 8.34 15.53
N PHE A 117 -9.12 7.02 15.37
CA PHE A 117 -7.90 6.34 14.92
C PHE A 117 -7.54 6.72 13.48
N PHE A 118 -8.52 6.90 12.59
CA PHE A 118 -8.26 7.37 11.23
C PHE A 118 -7.66 8.78 11.22
N TYR A 119 -8.16 9.70 12.07
CA TYR A 119 -7.57 11.03 12.19
C TYR A 119 -6.16 11.00 12.80
N GLU A 120 -5.91 10.14 13.77
CA GLU A 120 -4.56 9.93 14.33
C GLU A 120 -3.59 9.43 13.24
N LEU A 121 -3.99 8.38 12.53
CA LEU A 121 -3.23 7.82 11.43
C LEU A 121 -2.94 8.87 10.35
N SER A 122 -3.94 9.67 9.98
CA SER A 122 -3.80 10.73 8.97
C SER A 122 -2.79 11.79 9.39
N ARG A 123 -2.76 12.18 10.68
CA ARG A 123 -1.76 13.12 11.21
C ARG A 123 -0.35 12.56 11.12
N GLU A 124 -0.17 11.29 11.47
CA GLU A 124 1.13 10.62 11.41
C GLU A 124 1.64 10.52 9.96
N ILE A 125 0.76 10.09 9.03
CA ILE A 125 1.07 10.03 7.59
C ILE A 125 1.47 11.42 7.09
N ASN A 126 0.66 12.45 7.34
CA ASN A 126 0.95 13.81 6.89
C ASN A 126 2.28 14.36 7.43
N SER A 127 2.59 14.06 8.69
CA SER A 127 3.88 14.42 9.31
C SER A 127 5.04 13.73 8.60
N SER A 128 4.93 12.43 8.34
CA SER A 128 5.96 11.64 7.64
C SER A 128 6.15 12.07 6.19
N LEU A 129 5.06 12.34 5.45
CA LEU A 129 5.12 12.85 4.07
C LEU A 129 5.83 14.21 4.03
N LYS A 130 5.45 15.15 4.90
CA LYS A 130 6.08 16.48 4.97
C LYS A 130 7.57 16.41 5.33
N LYS A 131 7.96 15.48 6.19
CA LYS A 131 9.36 15.26 6.57
C LYS A 131 10.20 14.72 5.40
N ASN A 132 9.68 13.74 4.66
CA ASN A 132 10.42 13.05 3.60
C ASN A 132 10.35 13.74 2.23
N PHE A 133 9.30 14.53 1.99
CA PHE A 133 9.01 15.16 0.70
C PHE A 133 8.58 16.63 0.89
N PRO A 134 9.49 17.50 1.39
CA PRO A 134 9.15 18.89 1.74
C PRO A 134 8.95 19.83 0.54
N ASP A 135 9.48 19.47 -0.64
CA ASP A 135 9.62 20.36 -1.79
C ASP A 135 8.31 20.58 -2.58
N GLY A 136 7.26 19.79 -2.29
CA GLY A 136 5.92 19.96 -2.87
C GLY A 136 5.79 19.59 -4.35
N ASP A 137 6.78 18.93 -4.93
CA ASP A 137 6.81 18.46 -6.33
C ASP A 137 6.29 17.03 -6.51
N VAL A 138 5.90 16.37 -5.42
CA VAL A 138 5.37 15.00 -5.38
C VAL A 138 3.85 15.03 -5.19
N GLU A 139 3.14 14.34 -6.08
CA GLU A 139 1.72 14.04 -5.94
C GLU A 139 1.54 12.83 -5.01
N PHE A 140 0.68 12.97 -3.99
CA PHE A 140 0.33 11.87 -3.11
C PHE A 140 -1.07 11.36 -3.44
N ILE A 141 -1.17 10.06 -3.70
CA ILE A 141 -2.44 9.37 -3.89
C ILE A 141 -2.60 8.22 -2.89
N ALA A 142 -3.82 7.74 -2.74
CA ALA A 142 -4.15 6.59 -1.91
C ALA A 142 -5.21 5.72 -2.62
N GLU A 143 -5.33 4.46 -2.20
CA GLU A 143 -6.25 3.46 -2.77
C GLU A 143 -7.35 3.05 -1.75
N PRO A 144 -8.11 3.97 -1.12
CA PRO A 144 -9.04 3.61 -0.05
C PRO A 144 -10.17 2.71 -0.56
N GLY A 145 -10.25 1.49 -0.01
CA GLY A 145 -11.35 0.55 -0.25
C GLY A 145 -12.35 0.55 0.90
N CYS A 146 -12.07 -0.27 1.92
CA CYS A 146 -12.93 -0.46 3.10
C CYS A 146 -13.38 0.87 3.74
N TYR A 147 -12.48 1.86 3.80
CA TYR A 147 -12.77 3.21 4.29
C TYR A 147 -14.03 3.83 3.68
N CYS A 148 -14.22 3.71 2.36
CA CYS A 148 -15.30 4.39 1.65
C CYS A 148 -16.66 3.71 1.82
N VAL A 149 -16.71 2.41 2.11
CA VAL A 149 -17.93 1.60 1.96
C VAL A 149 -18.34 0.82 3.19
N ALA A 150 -17.46 0.68 4.19
CA ALA A 150 -17.71 -0.21 5.33
C ALA A 150 -18.96 0.15 6.15
N SER A 151 -19.20 1.43 6.40
CA SER A 151 -20.38 1.92 7.14
C SER A 151 -21.60 2.14 6.24
N ALA A 152 -21.44 2.07 4.91
CA ALA A 152 -22.50 2.41 3.96
C ALA A 152 -23.58 1.33 3.81
N VAL A 153 -23.32 0.10 4.28
CA VAL A 153 -24.21 -1.05 4.05
C VAL A 153 -24.57 -1.73 5.37
N SER A 154 -25.85 -1.94 5.60
CA SER A 154 -26.38 -2.77 6.69
C SER A 154 -26.95 -4.08 6.14
N LEU A 155 -26.45 -5.22 6.60
CA LEU A 155 -26.98 -6.54 6.24
C LEU A 155 -28.04 -6.98 7.25
N VAL A 156 -29.29 -7.10 6.81
CA VAL A 156 -30.41 -7.60 7.61
C VAL A 156 -30.70 -9.04 7.21
N THR A 157 -30.74 -9.96 8.19
CA THR A 157 -31.02 -11.38 7.95
C THR A 157 -32.07 -11.91 8.93
N SER A 158 -32.85 -12.89 8.50
CA SER A 158 -33.88 -13.53 9.34
C SER A 158 -33.37 -14.82 9.96
N ILE A 159 -33.75 -15.09 11.21
CA ILE A 159 -33.52 -16.39 11.85
C ILE A 159 -34.47 -17.41 11.20
N ILE A 160 -33.91 -18.37 10.47
CA ILE A 160 -34.68 -19.43 9.79
C ILE A 160 -34.74 -20.75 10.56
N GLY A 161 -34.06 -20.83 11.72
CA GLY A 161 -34.06 -22.02 12.55
C GLY A 161 -33.30 -21.81 13.86
N LYS A 162 -33.65 -22.61 14.88
CA LYS A 162 -33.00 -22.59 16.20
C LYS A 162 -32.85 -24.03 16.68
N LYS A 163 -31.66 -24.41 17.13
CA LYS A 163 -31.39 -25.69 17.81
C LYS A 163 -30.99 -25.43 19.25
N THR A 164 -31.65 -26.09 20.20
CA THR A 164 -31.27 -26.05 21.62
C THR A 164 -30.32 -27.21 21.92
N VAL A 165 -29.18 -26.92 22.55
CA VAL A 165 -28.23 -27.93 23.02
C VAL A 165 -28.26 -27.92 24.55
N THR A 166 -28.69 -29.03 25.15
CA THR A 166 -28.64 -29.24 26.60
C THR A 166 -27.33 -29.93 26.95
N HIS A 167 -26.47 -29.27 27.72
CA HIS A 167 -25.32 -29.94 28.33
C HIS A 167 -25.82 -30.81 29.48
N THR A 168 -25.86 -32.12 29.29
CA THR A 168 -25.98 -33.06 30.41
C THR A 168 -24.65 -33.04 31.15
N GLY A 169 -24.59 -32.35 32.28
CA GLY A 169 -23.44 -32.39 33.17
C GLY A 169 -23.16 -33.83 33.59
N THR A 170 -21.98 -34.34 33.30
CA THR A 170 -21.42 -35.45 34.04
C THR A 170 -20.95 -34.88 35.38
N ASN A 171 -21.69 -35.21 36.44
CA ASN A 171 -21.21 -35.11 37.82
C ASN A 171 -19.93 -35.94 38.01
#